data_AF-A0A814VCZ9-F1
#
_entry.id   AF-A0A814VCZ9-F1
#
_cell.length_a   1.000
_cell.length_b   1.000
_cell.length_c   1.000
_cell.angle_alpha   90.00
_cell.angle_beta   90.00
_cell.angle_gamma   90.00
#
_symmetry.space_group_name_H-M   'P 1'
#
loop_
_entity.id
_entity.type
_entity.pdbx_description
1 polymer ?
#
loop_
_entity_poly.entity_id
_entity_poly.type
_entity_poly.pdbx_seq_one_letter_code
_entity_poly.pdbx_strand_id
1 'polypeptide(L)'
;MLVLASLGSWLPFAIVGLFIICFAILFILRYQQKRRRDYLVTFVCSISLIIALLAASLLPTDVIFVSFMKYPNGTFKEWVSNPTTRDHIQKYIEVGYYVLYGLVIFMAFLVNPFLFFYYEEKQETESNTIPKMYRFSRGRTKPQAILMLCSLLMFIVVAINIFVYLLIPQYAIYGDQHYSAIGNNGTIIIEKCTQFVKTDDCQMTVMGRIILRFFYKVWFFGAIYFCLSWIFLVIFLASFILKLFTHRESNIQEYTVDRLLEGDGDEDDDEPLIQ
;
A
#
# COMPACT_ATOMS: atom_id res chain seq x y z
N MET A 1 7.23 39.96 -1.92
CA MET A 1 7.48 39.11 -0.73
C MET A 1 6.53 37.91 -0.63
N LEU A 2 5.22 38.04 -0.91
CA LEU A 2 4.27 36.90 -0.92
C LEU A 2 4.64 35.77 -1.92
N VAL A 3 5.14 36.12 -3.12
CA VAL A 3 5.58 35.12 -4.13
C VAL A 3 6.89 34.42 -3.73
N LEU A 4 7.76 35.07 -2.97
CA LEU A 4 9.00 34.45 -2.46
C LEU A 4 8.71 33.48 -1.30
N ALA A 5 7.72 33.79 -0.46
CA ALA A 5 7.23 32.88 0.58
C ALA A 5 6.47 31.67 0.00
N SER A 6 5.71 31.86 -1.10
CA SER A 6 5.08 30.74 -1.80
C SER A 6 6.13 29.85 -2.49
N LEU A 7 7.13 30.42 -3.16
CA LEU A 7 8.19 29.61 -3.79
C LEU A 7 9.01 28.79 -2.78
N GLY A 8 9.32 29.37 -1.61
CA GLY A 8 10.00 28.65 -0.53
C GLY A 8 9.19 27.49 0.07
N SER A 9 7.86 27.59 0.04
CA SER A 9 6.97 26.54 0.56
C SER A 9 6.83 25.34 -0.39
N TRP A 10 7.05 25.54 -1.70
CA TRP A 10 6.95 24.47 -2.71
C TRP A 10 8.28 23.78 -3.02
N LEU A 11 9.40 24.44 -2.69
CA LEU A 11 10.76 23.92 -2.83
C LEU A 11 10.98 22.55 -2.16
N PRO A 12 10.57 22.29 -0.89
CA PRO A 12 10.76 20.98 -0.28
C PRO A 12 9.99 19.87 -1.02
N PHE A 13 8.77 20.15 -1.51
CA PHE A 13 7.99 19.16 -2.27
C PHE A 13 8.61 18.83 -3.62
N ALA A 14 9.16 19.84 -4.32
CA ALA A 14 9.89 19.63 -5.56
C ALA A 14 11.16 18.78 -5.36
N ILE A 15 11.92 19.05 -4.29
CA ILE A 15 13.12 18.28 -3.93
C ILE A 15 12.77 16.83 -3.62
N VAL A 16 11.74 16.60 -2.79
CA VAL A 16 11.26 15.26 -2.45
C VAL A 16 10.77 14.52 -3.70
N GLY A 17 10.02 15.19 -4.59
CA GLY A 17 9.56 14.61 -5.85
C GLY A 17 10.72 14.18 -6.75
N LEU A 18 11.75 15.03 -6.91
CA LEU A 18 12.93 14.69 -7.70
C LEU A 18 13.68 13.50 -7.08
N PHE A 19 13.86 13.51 -5.75
CA PHE A 19 14.49 12.40 -5.04
C PHE A 19 13.73 11.08 -5.23
N ILE A 20 12.39 11.10 -5.17
CA ILE A 20 11.54 9.93 -5.43
C ILE A 20 11.74 9.41 -6.86
N ILE A 21 11.72 10.30 -7.86
CA ILE A 21 11.91 9.91 -9.27
C ILE A 21 13.30 9.29 -9.46
N CYS A 22 14.34 9.94 -8.93
CA CYS A 22 15.71 9.44 -8.99
C CYS A 22 15.84 8.08 -8.30
N PHE A 23 15.30 7.95 -7.08
CA PHE A 23 15.33 6.71 -6.32
C PHE A 23 14.59 5.58 -7.04
N ALA A 24 13.40 5.82 -7.58
CA ALA A 24 12.61 4.81 -8.27
C ALA A 24 13.33 4.29 -9.53
N ILE A 25 13.88 5.20 -10.33
CA ILE A 25 14.65 4.86 -11.53
C ILE A 25 15.91 4.08 -11.13
N LEU A 26 16.70 4.59 -10.18
CA LEU A 26 17.92 3.93 -9.71
C LEU A 26 17.64 2.54 -9.12
N PHE A 27 16.57 2.40 -8.34
CA PHE A 27 16.15 1.12 -7.77
C PHE A 27 15.93 0.09 -8.88
N ILE A 28 15.13 0.42 -9.89
CA ILE A 28 14.83 -0.50 -10.99
C ILE A 28 16.09 -0.79 -11.81
N LEU A 29 16.88 0.23 -12.14
CA LEU A 29 18.12 0.06 -12.89
C LEU A 29 19.15 -0.79 -12.13
N ARG A 30 19.14 -0.76 -10.79
CA ARG A 30 20.07 -1.52 -9.93
C ARG A 30 19.67 -2.99 -9.81
N TYR A 31 18.38 -3.29 -9.80
CA TYR A 31 17.86 -4.66 -9.63
C TYR A 31 17.67 -5.41 -10.97
N GLN A 32 17.39 -4.70 -12.07
CA GLN A 32 17.26 -5.31 -13.39
C GLN A 32 18.57 -5.91 -13.91
N GLN A 33 18.45 -7.04 -14.61
CA GLN A 33 19.56 -7.65 -15.31
C GLN A 33 19.99 -6.82 -16.53
N LYS A 34 21.26 -6.41 -16.59
CA LYS A 34 21.81 -5.52 -17.64
C LYS A 34 21.71 -6.11 -19.05
N ARG A 35 21.65 -7.44 -19.19
CA ARG A 35 21.68 -8.16 -20.48
C ARG A 35 20.32 -8.30 -21.17
N ARG A 36 19.19 -8.17 -20.43
CA ARG A 36 17.82 -8.35 -20.96
C ARG A 36 16.90 -7.23 -20.46
N ARG A 37 17.34 -5.98 -20.66
CA ARG A 37 16.58 -4.79 -20.26
C ARG A 37 15.55 -4.49 -21.35
N ASP A 38 14.29 -4.76 -21.04
CA ASP A 38 13.17 -4.35 -21.87
C ASP A 38 12.67 -2.97 -21.44
N TYR A 39 12.66 -2.01 -22.37
CA TYR A 39 12.29 -0.62 -22.10
C TYR A 39 10.86 -0.50 -21.54
N LEU A 40 9.93 -1.32 -22.03
CA LEU A 40 8.54 -1.32 -21.59
C LEU A 40 8.42 -1.70 -20.09
N VAL A 41 9.07 -2.79 -19.66
CA VAL A 41 9.07 -3.21 -18.24
C VAL A 41 9.71 -2.17 -17.35
N THR A 42 10.86 -1.62 -17.76
CA THR A 42 11.54 -0.57 -17.00
C THR A 42 10.65 0.65 -16.85
N PHE A 43 9.97 1.09 -17.92
CA PHE A 43 9.08 2.25 -17.92
C PHE A 43 7.87 2.04 -17.00
N VAL A 44 7.15 0.92 -17.16
CA VAL A 44 5.96 0.59 -16.36
C VAL A 44 6.32 0.45 -14.89
N CYS A 45 7.35 -0.34 -14.54
CA CYS A 45 7.79 -0.46 -13.15
C CYS A 45 8.21 0.89 -12.56
N SER A 46 8.84 1.76 -13.35
CA SER A 46 9.30 3.08 -12.87
C SER A 46 8.12 3.97 -12.55
N ILE A 47 7.14 4.04 -13.46
CA ILE A 47 5.92 4.82 -13.25
C ILE A 47 5.13 4.27 -12.06
N SER A 48 4.91 2.96 -11.99
CA SER A 48 4.22 2.29 -10.88
C SER A 48 4.87 2.63 -9.53
N LEU A 49 6.20 2.55 -9.45
CA LEU A 49 6.93 2.86 -8.22
C LEU A 49 6.93 4.35 -7.89
N ILE A 50 7.06 5.23 -8.88
CA ILE A 50 6.97 6.69 -8.69
C ILE A 50 5.60 7.07 -8.12
N ILE A 51 4.52 6.56 -8.72
CA ILE A 51 3.14 6.84 -8.28
C ILE A 51 2.93 6.35 -6.84
N ALA A 52 3.38 5.13 -6.52
CA ALA A 52 3.25 4.59 -5.17
C ALA A 52 4.04 5.38 -4.12
N LEU A 53 5.29 5.79 -4.43
CA LEU A 53 6.10 6.61 -3.53
C LEU A 53 5.56 8.03 -3.40
N LEU A 54 5.00 8.59 -4.47
CA LEU A 54 4.31 9.89 -4.41
C LEU A 54 3.08 9.78 -3.49
N ALA A 55 2.32 8.70 -3.58
CA ALA A 55 1.19 8.44 -2.68
C ALA A 55 1.63 8.31 -1.21
N ALA A 56 2.78 7.71 -0.96
CA ALA A 56 3.39 7.65 0.38
C ALA A 56 3.76 9.02 0.93
N SER A 57 4.34 9.88 0.08
CA SER A 57 4.74 11.24 0.48
C SER A 57 3.55 12.18 0.68
N LEU A 58 2.37 11.85 0.15
CA LEU A 58 1.17 12.69 0.23
C LEU A 58 0.63 12.78 1.67
N LEU A 59 0.75 11.70 2.44
CA LEU A 59 0.32 11.65 3.85
C LEU A 59 1.07 12.63 4.75
N PRO A 60 2.42 12.58 4.87
CA PRO A 60 3.14 13.56 5.68
C PRO A 60 2.96 14.98 5.15
N THR A 61 2.80 15.13 3.83
CA THR A 61 2.49 16.43 3.22
C THR A 61 1.17 17.00 3.70
N ASP A 62 0.09 16.21 3.73
CA ASP A 62 -1.23 16.62 4.20
C ASP A 62 -1.20 17.01 5.70
N VAL A 63 -0.53 16.19 6.53
CA VAL A 63 -0.37 16.46 7.97
C VAL A 63 0.38 17.78 8.22
N ILE A 64 1.50 18.02 7.51
CA ILE A 64 2.26 19.27 7.62
C ILE A 64 1.44 20.44 7.10
N PHE A 65 0.73 20.26 5.99
CA PHE A 65 -0.07 21.32 5.37
C PHE A 65 -1.18 21.80 6.30
N VAL A 66 -1.94 20.88 6.89
CA VAL A 66 -2.97 21.16 7.88
C VAL A 66 -2.36 21.83 9.11
N SER A 67 -1.21 21.36 9.60
CA SER A 67 -0.49 22.02 10.71
C SER A 67 -0.05 23.44 10.35
N PHE A 68 0.34 23.69 9.10
CA PHE A 68 0.81 25.00 8.63
C PHE A 68 -0.32 26.03 8.45
N MET A 69 -1.59 25.62 8.41
CA MET A 69 -2.73 26.55 8.28
C MET A 69 -2.91 27.46 9.50
N LYS A 70 -2.37 27.08 10.66
CA LYS A 70 -2.54 27.78 11.92
C LYS A 70 -1.23 28.37 12.45
N TYR A 71 -1.37 29.38 13.30
CA TYR A 71 -0.30 29.85 14.17
C TYR A 71 -0.24 29.02 15.45
N PRO A 72 0.89 29.05 16.18
CA PRO A 72 0.99 28.43 17.51
C PRO A 72 -0.05 28.96 18.51
N ASN A 73 -0.57 30.16 18.29
CA ASN A 73 -1.62 30.79 19.11
C ASN A 73 -3.03 30.19 18.86
N GLY A 74 -3.17 29.26 17.90
CA GLY A 74 -4.44 28.60 17.56
C GLY A 74 -5.28 29.29 16.48
N THR A 75 -4.90 30.50 16.07
CA THR A 75 -5.58 31.29 15.02
C THR A 75 -5.17 30.85 13.61
N PHE A 76 -6.10 30.96 12.66
CA PHE A 76 -5.79 30.70 11.24
C PHE A 76 -4.90 31.80 10.66
N LYS A 77 -4.03 31.40 9.73
CA LYS A 77 -3.27 32.37 8.93
C LYS A 77 -4.18 33.15 7.99
N GLU A 78 -3.78 34.37 7.64
CA GLU A 78 -4.59 35.29 6.83
C GLU A 78 -5.01 34.71 5.47
N TRP A 79 -4.13 33.91 4.83
CA TRP A 79 -4.41 33.23 3.57
C TRP A 79 -5.48 32.12 3.67
N VAL A 80 -5.82 31.68 4.89
CA VAL A 80 -6.77 30.57 5.19
C VAL A 80 -7.96 31.04 6.04
N SER A 81 -8.01 32.32 6.42
CA SER A 81 -9.04 32.82 7.34
C SER A 81 -10.46 32.62 6.80
N ASN A 82 -10.62 32.74 5.48
CA ASN A 82 -11.91 32.55 4.82
C ASN A 82 -12.30 31.05 4.73
N PRO A 83 -13.50 30.65 5.20
CA PRO A 83 -13.97 29.27 5.14
C PRO A 83 -14.10 28.73 3.70
N THR A 84 -14.50 29.58 2.75
CA THR A 84 -14.64 29.17 1.34
C THR A 84 -13.31 28.79 0.71
N THR A 85 -12.24 29.56 0.98
CA THR A 85 -10.88 29.25 0.50
C THR A 85 -10.38 27.92 1.07
N ARG A 86 -10.65 27.65 2.34
CA ARG A 86 -10.33 26.35 3.00
C ARG A 86 -10.97 25.18 2.25
N ASP A 87 -12.26 25.27 1.98
CA ASP A 87 -13.01 24.22 1.31
C ASP A 87 -12.51 23.99 -0.13
N HIS A 88 -12.20 25.06 -0.87
CA HIS A 88 -11.63 24.93 -2.20
C HIS A 88 -10.28 24.20 -2.19
N ILE A 89 -9.37 24.61 -1.30
CA ILE A 89 -8.05 23.98 -1.17
C ILE A 89 -8.20 22.49 -0.80
N GLN A 90 -9.03 22.17 0.20
CA GLN A 90 -9.25 20.78 0.61
C GLN A 90 -9.86 19.93 -0.51
N LYS A 91 -10.77 20.49 -1.32
CA LYS A 91 -11.32 19.80 -2.50
C LYS A 91 -10.26 19.47 -3.55
N TYR A 92 -9.32 20.39 -3.82
CA TYR A 92 -8.23 20.11 -4.77
C TYR A 92 -7.32 18.98 -4.27
N ILE A 93 -6.98 18.99 -2.98
CA ILE A 93 -6.19 17.93 -2.36
C ILE A 93 -6.96 16.60 -2.41
N GLU A 94 -8.27 16.61 -2.13
CA GLU A 94 -9.16 15.43 -2.20
C GLU A 94 -9.19 14.80 -3.59
N VAL A 95 -9.35 15.63 -4.64
CA VAL A 95 -9.28 15.16 -6.02
C VAL A 95 -7.89 14.57 -6.33
N GLY A 96 -6.83 15.21 -5.85
CA GLY A 96 -5.46 14.69 -5.99
C GLY A 96 -5.28 13.29 -5.37
N TYR A 97 -5.82 13.09 -4.15
CA TYR A 97 -5.84 11.78 -3.51
C TYR A 97 -6.58 10.73 -4.36
N TYR A 98 -7.78 11.05 -4.83
CA TYR A 98 -8.55 10.10 -5.64
C TYR A 98 -7.87 9.73 -6.95
N VAL A 99 -7.30 10.71 -7.66
CA VAL A 99 -6.56 10.46 -8.90
C VAL A 99 -5.35 9.58 -8.63
N LEU A 100 -4.57 9.91 -7.60
CA LEU A 100 -3.31 9.20 -7.33
C LEU A 100 -3.55 7.77 -6.83
N TYR A 101 -4.43 7.56 -5.86
CA TYR A 101 -4.77 6.22 -5.39
C TYR A 101 -5.51 5.41 -6.45
N GLY A 102 -6.32 6.06 -7.30
CA GLY A 102 -6.92 5.42 -8.48
C GLY A 102 -5.87 4.93 -9.47
N LEU A 103 -4.83 5.72 -9.74
CA LEU A 103 -3.69 5.31 -10.58
C LEU A 103 -2.89 4.17 -9.95
N VAL A 104 -2.69 4.16 -8.62
CA VAL A 104 -2.04 3.04 -7.92
C VAL A 104 -2.83 1.75 -8.14
N ILE A 105 -4.15 1.77 -7.94
CA ILE A 105 -5.02 0.60 -8.15
C ILE A 105 -4.97 0.16 -9.61
N PHE A 106 -5.09 1.09 -10.55
CA PHE A 106 -5.02 0.79 -11.99
C PHE A 106 -3.69 0.13 -12.37
N MET A 107 -2.56 0.66 -11.90
CA MET A 107 -1.25 0.07 -12.17
C MET A 107 -1.06 -1.29 -11.49
N ALA A 108 -1.49 -1.43 -10.23
CA ALA A 108 -1.28 -2.63 -9.44
C ALA A 108 -2.15 -3.82 -9.90
N PHE A 109 -3.41 -3.56 -10.28
CA PHE A 109 -4.37 -4.62 -10.62
C PHE A 109 -4.55 -4.84 -12.12
N LEU A 110 -4.27 -3.85 -12.96
CA LEU A 110 -4.51 -3.97 -14.40
C LEU A 110 -3.20 -4.04 -15.17
N VAL A 111 -2.35 -3.01 -15.06
CA VAL A 111 -1.14 -2.91 -15.90
C VAL A 111 -0.07 -3.93 -15.49
N ASN A 112 0.27 -4.02 -14.21
CA ASN A 112 1.31 -4.93 -13.73
C ASN A 112 0.96 -6.41 -13.94
N PRO A 113 -0.26 -6.90 -13.64
CA PRO A 113 -0.62 -8.29 -13.88
C PRO A 113 -0.71 -8.62 -15.37
N PHE A 114 -1.29 -7.74 -16.18
CA PHE A 114 -1.30 -7.92 -17.64
C PHE A 114 0.12 -8.06 -18.19
N LEU A 115 1.04 -7.21 -17.73
CA LEU A 115 2.41 -7.25 -18.17
C LEU A 115 3.16 -8.48 -17.65
N PHE A 116 2.84 -8.92 -16.44
CA PHE A 116 3.37 -10.16 -15.88
C PHE A 116 3.05 -11.35 -16.80
N PHE A 117 1.78 -11.54 -17.17
CA PHE A 117 1.34 -12.63 -18.04
C PHE A 117 1.98 -12.54 -19.44
N TYR A 118 2.02 -11.35 -20.03
CA TYR A 118 2.66 -11.15 -21.34
C TYR A 118 4.14 -11.55 -21.36
N TYR A 119 4.87 -11.26 -20.28
CA TYR A 119 6.29 -11.63 -20.16
C TYR A 119 6.52 -13.07 -19.67
N GLU A 120 5.52 -13.70 -19.10
CA GLU A 120 5.52 -15.12 -18.77
C GLU A 120 5.46 -15.95 -20.06
N GLU A 121 4.49 -15.68 -20.93
CA GLU A 121 4.33 -16.36 -22.23
C GLU A 121 5.59 -16.23 -23.12
N LYS A 122 6.16 -15.01 -23.19
CA LYS A 122 7.40 -14.77 -23.94
C LYS A 122 8.59 -15.56 -23.38
N GLN A 123 8.63 -15.81 -22.07
CA GLN A 123 9.70 -16.57 -21.45
C GLN A 123 9.56 -18.07 -21.68
N GLU A 124 8.35 -18.62 -21.63
CA GLU A 124 8.11 -20.03 -21.93
C GLU A 124 8.57 -20.40 -23.34
N THR A 125 8.26 -19.54 -24.32
CA THR A 125 8.68 -19.74 -25.72
C THR A 125 10.21 -19.81 -25.89
N GLU A 126 10.99 -19.12 -25.05
CA GLU A 126 12.46 -19.15 -25.08
C GLU A 126 13.07 -20.26 -24.21
N SER A 127 12.28 -20.92 -23.35
CA SER A 127 12.74 -21.74 -22.23
C SER A 127 12.20 -23.17 -22.31
N ASN A 128 12.88 -24.06 -23.05
CA ASN A 128 12.60 -25.51 -23.05
C ASN A 128 13.03 -26.22 -21.73
N THR A 129 13.07 -25.53 -20.59
CA THR A 129 13.55 -26.09 -19.31
C THR A 129 12.58 -25.79 -18.16
N ILE A 130 12.47 -26.77 -17.27
CA ILE A 130 11.65 -26.80 -16.05
C ILE A 130 11.71 -25.45 -15.29
N PRO A 131 10.57 -24.91 -14.80
CA PRO A 131 10.53 -23.63 -14.10
C PRO A 131 11.36 -23.68 -12.81
N LYS A 132 12.57 -23.12 -12.86
CA LYS A 132 13.44 -22.97 -11.68
C LYS A 132 12.91 -21.86 -10.78
N MET A 133 12.78 -22.18 -9.49
CA MET A 133 12.41 -21.27 -8.40
C MET A 133 13.19 -19.94 -8.48
N TYR A 134 12.48 -18.81 -8.33
CA TYR A 134 13.05 -17.47 -8.47
C TYR A 134 14.09 -17.16 -7.38
N ARG A 135 15.37 -17.25 -7.72
CA ARG A 135 16.45 -16.74 -6.85
C ARG A 135 16.61 -15.23 -7.05
N PHE A 136 16.26 -14.45 -6.03
CA PHE A 136 16.49 -13.01 -6.00
C PHE A 136 17.98 -12.72 -5.84
N SER A 137 18.64 -12.25 -6.91
CA SER A 137 20.04 -11.82 -6.88
C SER A 137 20.22 -10.51 -7.62
N ARG A 138 21.07 -9.64 -7.08
CA ARG A 138 21.30 -8.27 -7.58
C ARG A 138 21.82 -8.33 -9.02
N GLY A 139 21.11 -7.69 -9.95
CA GLY A 139 21.51 -7.60 -11.36
C GLY A 139 21.29 -8.87 -12.20
N ARG A 140 20.52 -9.84 -11.68
CA ARG A 140 20.15 -11.09 -12.40
C ARG A 140 18.64 -11.40 -12.33
N THR A 141 17.81 -10.42 -11.95
CA THR A 141 16.37 -10.62 -11.87
C THR A 141 15.75 -10.68 -13.27
N LYS A 142 14.94 -11.71 -13.52
CA LYS A 142 14.14 -11.84 -14.73
C LYS A 142 13.05 -10.74 -14.76
N PRO A 143 12.58 -10.30 -15.95
CA PRO A 143 11.53 -9.28 -16.07
C PRO A 143 10.25 -9.59 -15.27
N GLN A 144 9.84 -10.86 -15.21
CA GLN A 144 8.68 -11.30 -14.42
C GLN A 144 8.87 -11.11 -12.91
N ALA A 145 10.05 -11.43 -12.38
CA ALA A 145 10.34 -11.30 -10.96
C ALA A 145 10.36 -9.83 -10.51
N ILE A 146 10.85 -8.91 -11.35
CA ILE A 146 10.84 -7.49 -11.01
C ILE A 146 9.44 -6.88 -11.07
N LEU A 147 8.55 -7.36 -11.96
CA LEU A 147 7.15 -6.96 -12.00
C LEU A 147 6.42 -7.39 -10.73
N MET A 148 6.60 -8.64 -10.30
CA MET A 148 6.05 -9.15 -9.05
C MET A 148 6.58 -8.36 -7.84
N LEU A 149 7.89 -8.09 -7.78
CA LEU A 149 8.51 -7.29 -6.74
C LEU A 149 7.97 -5.85 -6.70
N CYS A 150 7.80 -5.23 -7.88
CA CYS A 150 7.24 -3.88 -7.99
C CYS A 150 5.79 -3.85 -7.48
N SER A 151 4.97 -4.82 -7.86
CA SER A 151 3.60 -4.96 -7.38
C SER A 151 3.54 -5.13 -5.86
N LEU A 152 4.35 -6.04 -5.31
CA LEU A 152 4.46 -6.26 -3.87
C LEU A 152 4.86 -4.97 -3.13
N LEU A 153 5.87 -4.26 -3.64
CA LEU A 153 6.33 -3.01 -3.02
C LEU A 153 5.25 -1.93 -3.02
N MET A 154 4.45 -1.82 -4.09
CA MET A 154 3.32 -0.89 -4.13
C MET A 154 2.28 -1.21 -3.05
N PHE A 155 1.91 -2.48 -2.89
CA PHE A 155 0.97 -2.90 -1.85
C PHE A 155 1.49 -2.62 -0.45
N ILE A 156 2.77 -2.91 -0.19
CA ILE A 156 3.41 -2.61 1.09
C ILE A 156 3.36 -1.11 1.38
N VAL A 157 3.67 -0.27 0.40
CA VAL A 157 3.64 1.19 0.57
C VAL A 157 2.23 1.69 0.90
N VAL A 158 1.21 1.22 0.18
CA VAL A 158 -0.19 1.58 0.46
C VAL A 158 -0.62 1.08 1.85
N ALA A 159 -0.23 -0.13 2.22
CA ALA A 159 -0.55 -0.70 3.53
C ALA A 159 0.07 0.12 4.66
N ILE A 160 1.33 0.54 4.53
CA ILE A 160 2.01 1.40 5.51
C ILE A 160 1.27 2.73 5.67
N ASN A 161 0.82 3.36 4.56
CA ASN A 161 0.07 4.62 4.63
C ASN A 161 -1.21 4.48 5.46
N ILE A 162 -1.94 3.38 5.29
CA ILE A 162 -3.15 3.11 6.08
C ILE A 162 -2.78 2.79 7.53
N PHE A 163 -1.69 2.05 7.76
CA PHE A 163 -1.26 1.64 9.09
C PHE A 163 -0.89 2.83 10.00
N VAL A 164 -0.38 3.93 9.44
CA VAL A 164 -0.11 5.17 10.21
C VAL A 164 -1.38 5.69 10.92
N TYR A 165 -2.55 5.57 10.30
CA TYR A 165 -3.82 5.98 10.91
C TYR A 165 -4.26 5.05 12.05
N LEU A 166 -3.81 3.79 12.04
CA LEU A 166 -4.09 2.85 13.12
C LEU A 166 -3.19 3.08 14.34
N LEU A 167 -1.92 3.42 14.11
CA LEU A 167 -0.96 3.63 15.19
C LEU A 167 -1.10 5.00 15.86
N ILE A 168 -1.27 6.07 15.08
CA ILE A 168 -1.22 7.45 15.59
C ILE A 168 -2.37 8.29 15.01
N PRO A 169 -3.64 7.96 15.33
CA PRO A 169 -4.81 8.59 14.72
C PRO A 169 -4.91 10.10 15.00
N GLN A 170 -4.55 10.55 16.21
CA GLN A 170 -4.62 11.96 16.57
C GLN A 170 -3.68 12.82 15.70
N TYR A 171 -2.44 12.36 15.52
CA TYR A 171 -1.46 13.05 14.69
C TYR A 171 -1.80 12.95 13.19
N ALA A 172 -2.23 11.78 12.71
CA ALA A 172 -2.54 11.58 11.29
C ALA A 172 -3.80 12.37 10.83
N ILE A 173 -4.75 12.61 11.73
CA ILE A 173 -5.99 13.34 11.43
C ILE A 173 -5.84 14.85 11.63
N TYR A 174 -5.21 15.31 12.71
CA TYR A 174 -5.18 16.74 13.06
C TYR A 174 -3.77 17.38 13.03
N GLY A 175 -2.70 16.58 12.92
CA GLY A 175 -1.34 17.09 12.99
C GLY A 175 -1.01 17.75 14.33
N ASP A 176 -0.19 18.81 14.29
CA ASP A 176 0.18 19.62 15.46
C ASP A 176 -0.71 20.86 15.61
N GLN A 177 -1.98 20.73 15.23
CA GLN A 177 -2.93 21.84 15.33
C GLN A 177 -3.36 22.11 16.78
N HIS A 178 -3.46 23.40 17.08
CA HIS A 178 -3.99 23.90 18.33
C HIS A 178 -5.18 24.85 18.08
N TYR A 179 -6.02 25.06 19.08
CA TYR A 179 -7.13 26.03 19.05
C TYR A 179 -7.16 26.83 20.35
N SER A 180 -7.69 28.05 20.27
CA SER A 180 -7.84 28.95 21.43
C SER A 180 -9.20 28.74 22.07
N ALA A 181 -9.23 28.26 23.31
CA ALA A 181 -10.44 28.15 24.13
C ALA A 181 -10.45 29.25 25.20
N ILE A 182 -11.64 29.76 25.54
CA ILE A 182 -11.80 30.68 26.67
C ILE A 182 -12.00 29.82 27.92
N GLY A 183 -11.03 29.86 28.84
CA GLY A 183 -11.13 29.19 30.13
C GLY A 183 -12.15 29.87 31.06
N ASN A 184 -12.54 29.19 32.14
CA ASN A 184 -13.54 29.67 33.10
C ASN A 184 -13.23 31.06 33.71
N ASN A 185 -11.96 31.46 33.71
CA ASN A 185 -11.50 32.75 34.24
C ASN A 185 -11.40 33.86 33.16
N GLY A 186 -11.88 33.59 31.93
CA GLY A 186 -11.76 34.51 30.78
C GLY A 186 -10.37 34.52 30.12
N THR A 187 -9.44 33.69 30.60
CA THR A 187 -8.10 33.54 30.02
C THR A 187 -8.11 32.67 28.76
N ILE A 188 -7.33 33.05 27.75
CA ILE A 188 -7.16 32.24 26.52
C ILE A 188 -6.23 31.06 26.82
N ILE A 189 -6.73 29.84 26.64
CA ILE A 189 -5.99 28.59 26.79
C ILE A 189 -5.78 27.99 25.40
N ILE A 190 -4.55 27.57 25.12
CA ILE A 190 -4.20 26.90 23.86
C ILE A 190 -4.29 25.40 24.08
N GLU A 191 -5.24 24.76 23.43
CA GLU A 191 -5.47 23.31 23.52
C GLU A 191 -5.21 22.62 22.19
N LYS A 192 -4.90 21.32 22.23
CA LYS A 192 -4.68 20.49 21.05
C LYS A 192 -6.00 20.11 20.40
N CYS A 193 -6.05 20.14 19.07
CA CYS A 193 -7.19 19.62 18.34
C CYS A 193 -7.32 18.10 18.57
N THR A 194 -8.49 17.66 19.00
CA THR A 194 -8.83 16.24 19.17
C THR A 194 -10.18 15.94 18.52
N GLN A 195 -10.42 14.66 18.24
CA GLN A 195 -11.69 14.20 17.62
C GLN A 195 -12.97 14.49 18.43
N PHE A 196 -12.85 14.86 19.71
CA PHE A 196 -13.98 15.07 20.61
C PHE A 196 -14.47 16.52 20.62
N VAL A 197 -13.70 17.45 20.04
CA VAL A 197 -14.03 18.86 19.98
C VAL A 197 -14.64 19.16 18.61
N LYS A 198 -15.95 19.45 18.59
CA LYS A 198 -16.69 19.86 17.38
C LYS A 198 -16.65 21.38 17.25
N THR A 199 -15.47 21.95 17.06
CA THR A 199 -15.31 23.37 16.70
C THR A 199 -14.84 23.47 15.25
N ASP A 200 -15.40 24.42 14.50
CA ASP A 200 -14.97 24.77 13.12
C ASP A 200 -13.51 25.26 13.05
N ASP A 201 -12.89 25.42 14.22
CA ASP A 201 -11.51 25.78 14.40
C ASP A 201 -10.57 24.62 14.10
N CYS A 202 -10.93 23.36 14.31
CA CYS A 202 -10.04 22.23 14.03
C CYS A 202 -10.30 21.65 12.64
N GLN A 203 -9.26 21.61 11.79
CA GLN A 203 -9.39 21.06 10.44
C GLN A 203 -8.71 19.72 10.34
N MET A 204 -9.48 18.71 9.92
CA MET A 204 -8.96 17.38 9.64
C MET A 204 -8.18 17.33 8.32
N THR A 205 -7.21 16.44 8.25
CA THR A 205 -6.55 16.03 6.99
C THR A 205 -7.58 15.49 6.01
N VAL A 206 -7.31 15.71 4.72
CA VAL A 206 -8.19 15.23 3.66
C VAL A 206 -8.27 13.72 3.69
N MET A 207 -7.13 13.05 3.88
CA MET A 207 -7.11 11.60 4.01
C MET A 207 -7.89 11.12 5.25
N GLY A 208 -7.81 11.81 6.39
CA GLY A 208 -8.63 11.52 7.57
C GLY A 208 -10.13 11.59 7.26
N ARG A 209 -10.56 12.62 6.53
CA ARG A 209 -11.95 12.78 6.07
C ARG A 209 -12.40 11.63 5.16
N ILE A 210 -11.56 11.25 4.19
CA ILE A 210 -11.84 10.16 3.26
C ILE A 210 -12.01 8.84 4.03
N ILE A 211 -11.05 8.54 4.91
CA ILE A 211 -11.05 7.31 5.72
C ILE A 211 -12.30 7.23 6.59
N LEU A 212 -12.62 8.29 7.35
CA LEU A 212 -13.79 8.31 8.23
C LEU A 212 -15.09 8.17 7.43
N ARG A 213 -15.22 8.86 6.29
CA ARG A 213 -16.39 8.75 5.41
C ARG A 213 -16.52 7.35 4.81
N PHE A 214 -15.41 6.72 4.44
CA PHE A 214 -15.39 5.35 3.94
C PHE A 214 -15.86 4.38 5.02
N PHE A 215 -15.21 4.34 6.19
CA PHE A 215 -15.58 3.41 7.26
C PHE A 215 -17.02 3.58 7.74
N TYR A 216 -17.54 4.82 7.81
CA TYR A 216 -18.92 5.06 8.19
C TYR A 216 -19.95 4.49 7.21
N LYS A 217 -19.67 4.53 5.90
CA LYS A 217 -20.60 4.00 4.87
C LYS A 217 -20.50 2.49 4.66
N VAL A 218 -19.40 1.88 5.10
CA VAL A 218 -19.00 0.52 4.69
C VAL A 218 -19.36 -0.51 5.77
N TRP A 219 -20.60 -0.45 6.28
CA TRP A 219 -21.13 -1.34 7.32
C TRP A 219 -21.12 -2.84 6.94
N PHE A 220 -21.17 -3.15 5.65
CA PHE A 220 -21.24 -4.53 5.15
C PHE A 220 -19.91 -5.30 5.26
N PHE A 221 -18.76 -4.62 5.23
CA PHE A 221 -17.46 -5.30 5.42
C PHE A 221 -17.33 -5.86 6.84
N GLY A 222 -17.87 -5.16 7.83
CA GLY A 222 -17.90 -5.65 9.21
C GLY A 222 -18.72 -6.95 9.32
N ALA A 223 -19.88 -7.00 8.66
CA ALA A 223 -20.70 -8.20 8.61
C ALA A 223 -20.01 -9.37 7.90
N ILE A 224 -19.38 -9.13 6.75
CA ILE A 224 -18.62 -10.15 6.02
C ILE A 224 -17.45 -10.67 6.86
N TYR A 225 -16.67 -9.77 7.47
CA TYR A 225 -15.54 -10.15 8.34
C TYR A 225 -15.98 -11.00 9.53
N PHE A 226 -17.09 -10.62 10.17
CA PHE A 226 -17.70 -11.38 11.25
C PHE A 226 -18.09 -12.79 10.78
N CYS A 227 -18.85 -12.91 9.69
CA CYS A 227 -19.25 -14.20 9.13
C CYS A 227 -18.05 -15.07 8.75
N LEU A 228 -17.03 -14.50 8.09
CA LEU A 228 -15.81 -15.23 7.71
C LEU A 228 -15.04 -15.75 8.93
N SER A 229 -14.99 -14.98 10.01
CA SER A 229 -14.31 -15.39 11.24
C SER A 229 -15.02 -16.58 11.91
N TRP A 230 -16.36 -16.58 11.93
CA TRP A 230 -17.13 -17.72 12.42
C TRP A 230 -16.98 -18.94 11.52
N ILE A 231 -17.05 -18.77 10.19
CA ILE A 231 -16.83 -19.87 9.23
C ILE A 231 -15.44 -20.48 9.43
N PHE A 232 -14.40 -19.64 9.58
CA PHE A 232 -13.04 -20.10 9.83
C PHE A 232 -12.93 -20.92 11.13
N LEU A 233 -13.54 -20.45 12.23
CA LEU A 233 -13.55 -21.19 13.49
C LEU A 233 -14.29 -22.53 13.38
N VAL A 234 -15.41 -22.58 12.66
CA VAL A 234 -16.16 -23.82 12.42
C VAL A 234 -15.33 -24.80 11.61
N ILE A 235 -14.68 -24.36 10.53
CA ILE A 235 -13.81 -25.21 9.71
C ILE A 235 -12.62 -25.71 10.53
N PHE A 236 -12.00 -24.86 11.34
CA PHE A 236 -10.89 -25.25 12.22
C PHE A 236 -11.31 -26.30 13.25
N LEU A 237 -12.44 -26.08 13.94
CA LEU A 237 -12.99 -27.05 14.89
C LEU A 237 -13.40 -28.35 14.21
N ALA A 238 -14.07 -28.29 13.04
CA ALA A 238 -14.42 -29.48 12.27
C ALA A 238 -13.16 -30.25 11.85
N SER A 239 -12.12 -29.57 11.38
CA SER A 239 -10.84 -30.19 11.01
C SER A 239 -10.17 -30.87 12.21
N PHE A 240 -10.21 -30.22 13.38
CA PHE A 240 -9.67 -30.78 14.62
C PHE A 240 -10.46 -32.01 15.10
N ILE A 241 -11.79 -31.94 15.06
CA ILE A 241 -12.70 -33.02 15.44
C ILE A 241 -12.55 -34.22 14.49
N LEU A 242 -12.51 -33.98 13.17
CA LEU A 242 -12.24 -35.02 12.18
C LEU A 242 -10.88 -35.67 12.46
N LYS A 243 -9.81 -34.90 12.74
CA LYS A 243 -8.52 -35.49 13.15
C LYS A 243 -8.62 -36.31 14.43
N LEU A 244 -9.36 -35.88 15.46
CA LEU A 244 -9.52 -36.66 16.70
C LEU A 244 -10.30 -37.97 16.50
N PHE A 245 -11.33 -37.96 15.64
CA PHE A 245 -12.10 -39.16 15.34
C PHE A 245 -11.36 -40.11 14.38
N THR A 246 -10.61 -39.57 13.42
CA THR A 246 -9.76 -40.38 12.53
C THR A 246 -8.48 -40.87 13.24
N HIS A 247 -8.02 -40.22 14.32
CA HIS A 247 -6.91 -40.71 15.17
C HIS A 247 -7.25 -42.06 15.88
N ARG A 248 -8.50 -42.52 15.82
CA ARG A 248 -8.86 -43.87 16.28
C ARG A 248 -8.76 -44.95 15.19
N GLU A 249 -8.41 -44.59 13.95
CA GLU A 249 -7.98 -45.54 12.92
C GLU A 249 -6.50 -45.34 12.59
N SER A 250 -5.76 -46.43 12.75
CA SER A 250 -4.31 -46.64 12.76
C SER A 250 -3.46 -45.85 11.75
N ASN A 251 -2.23 -45.54 12.17
CA ASN A 251 -0.99 -45.10 11.47
C ASN A 251 -0.65 -45.68 10.07
N ILE A 252 -1.59 -46.30 9.34
CA ILE A 252 -1.35 -47.02 8.09
C ILE A 252 -1.77 -46.19 6.86
N GLN A 253 -2.78 -45.31 6.97
CA GLN A 253 -3.31 -44.58 5.80
C GLN A 253 -2.44 -43.38 5.38
N GLU A 254 -1.77 -42.70 6.32
CA GLU A 254 -0.88 -41.55 6.03
C GLU A 254 0.34 -41.99 5.21
N TYR A 255 0.86 -43.21 5.44
CA TYR A 255 1.94 -43.78 4.63
C TYR A 255 1.49 -44.21 3.22
N THR A 256 0.20 -44.48 3.01
CA THR A 256 -0.32 -45.01 1.74
C THR A 256 -0.67 -43.89 0.77
N VAL A 257 -1.19 -42.77 1.27
CA VAL A 257 -1.49 -41.58 0.44
C VAL A 257 -0.19 -40.87 0.02
N ASP A 258 0.79 -40.74 0.91
CA ASP A 258 2.10 -40.19 0.55
C ASP A 258 2.87 -41.12 -0.43
N ARG A 259 2.78 -42.47 -0.28
CA ARG A 259 3.34 -43.41 -1.28
C ARG A 259 2.62 -43.45 -2.62
N LEU A 260 1.30 -43.23 -2.65
CA LEU A 260 0.53 -43.18 -3.90
C LEU A 260 0.78 -41.89 -4.68
N LEU A 261 1.15 -40.80 -4.00
CA LEU A 261 1.55 -39.54 -4.64
C LEU A 261 3.03 -39.54 -5.09
N GLU A 262 3.89 -40.38 -4.49
CA GLU A 262 5.26 -40.63 -4.95
C GLU A 262 5.39 -41.77 -5.97
N GLY A 263 4.32 -42.52 -6.25
CA GLY A 263 4.36 -43.78 -7.02
C GLY A 263 3.88 -43.71 -8.48
N ASP A 264 3.56 -42.54 -9.02
CA ASP A 264 3.04 -42.39 -10.41
C ASP A 264 4.00 -41.57 -11.30
N GLY A 265 5.30 -41.66 -11.01
CA GLY A 265 6.38 -41.05 -11.79
C GLY A 265 7.37 -42.09 -12.30
N ASP A 266 6.98 -42.74 -13.41
CA ASP A 266 7.84 -43.33 -14.44
C ASP A 266 8.63 -44.63 -14.11
N GLU A 267 7.94 -45.77 -14.18
CA GLU A 267 8.39 -46.99 -14.88
C GLU A 267 7.35 -47.17 -16.02
N ASP A 268 7.69 -47.16 -17.31
CA ASP A 268 8.35 -48.24 -18.04
C ASP A 268 9.05 -47.73 -19.31
N ASP A 269 10.27 -48.19 -19.54
CA ASP A 269 10.68 -48.80 -20.81
C ASP A 269 11.88 -49.75 -20.49
N ASP A 270 11.50 -51.00 -20.22
CA ASP A 270 12.25 -52.28 -20.29
C ASP A 270 13.28 -52.32 -21.45
N GLU A 271 14.41 -53.06 -21.48
CA GLU A 271 15.10 -54.07 -20.66
C GLU A 271 16.49 -54.33 -21.36
N PRO A 272 17.52 -54.94 -20.72
CA PRO A 272 18.89 -55.03 -21.26
C PRO A 272 19.21 -56.37 -21.95
N LEU A 273 20.28 -56.41 -22.77
CA LEU A 273 20.95 -57.67 -23.16
C LEU A 273 22.48 -57.50 -23.23
N ILE A 274 23.12 -58.03 -22.17
CA ILE A 274 24.31 -58.90 -22.12
C ILE A 274 25.37 -58.80 -23.23
N GLN A 275 26.58 -58.45 -22.79
CA GLN A 275 27.95 -58.79 -23.28
C GLN A 275 28.42 -58.26 -24.65
#